data_AF-A0A9W6TFX7-F1
#
_entry.id   AF-A0A9W6TFX7-F1
#
_cell.length_a   1.000
_cell.length_b   1.000
_cell.length_c   1.000
_cell.angle_alpha   90.00
_cell.angle_beta   90.00
_cell.angle_gamma   90.00
#
_symmetry.space_group_name_H-M   'P 1'
#
loop_
_entity.id
_entity.type
_entity.pdbx_description
1 polymer ?
#
loop_
_entity_poly.entity_id
_entity_poly.type
_entity_poly.pdbx_seq_one_letter_code
_entity_poly.pdbx_strand_id
1 'polypeptide(L)'
;MAYTDHDLTNDLEIKSVDKPQEIFAESSNEFIDKRFRRLARSHITIHQNLMFMDGLKGNFVYVKRTGPSHCSVCDRIHESDDTMLLIFNEEKQCAWWKCTHAPKETKAIRWYGRGKTETSVDEDAFAPEDIESFAAIAKETVKPQAERKLTEVQRLKLKLIKIVGDKYRRAYGSGAIYERQTDYYYTYKYSDPKLFLNHIFANDESYQLSSKKESDELLHFMKYTVHPGFAFMTIDHNYIGFSNGVYDLSTAKFINTADVPKGIQVRKYVNQKFEIIETPLFDKYFSFQFTEEEDREFIYFLIGRCLTVLDDKFDFMLMIHGQGGSGKSLLANLIKFAFG
;
A
#
# COMPACT_ATOMS: atom_id res chain seq x y z
N MET A 1 48.18 -50.84 -9.69
CA MET A 1 46.89 -50.15 -9.50
C MET A 1 47.13 -48.69 -9.87
N ALA A 2 47.10 -48.26 -11.13
CA ALA A 2 46.00 -48.16 -12.12
C ALA A 2 45.05 -46.95 -11.87
N TYR A 3 45.10 -46.00 -12.82
CA TYR A 3 44.23 -44.84 -13.18
C TYR A 3 44.09 -43.69 -12.16
N THR A 4 44.45 -42.41 -12.40
CA THR A 4 44.21 -41.35 -13.44
C THR A 4 42.80 -40.74 -13.48
N ASP A 5 42.82 -39.40 -13.39
CA ASP A 5 42.07 -38.39 -14.14
C ASP A 5 40.68 -37.85 -13.74
N HIS A 6 40.67 -36.50 -13.77
CA HIS A 6 39.68 -35.57 -14.32
C HIS A 6 38.40 -35.18 -13.56
N ASP A 7 38.43 -33.90 -13.15
CA ASP A 7 37.53 -32.79 -13.55
C ASP A 7 36.15 -32.55 -12.89
N LEU A 8 35.90 -31.23 -12.75
CA LEU A 8 34.60 -30.53 -12.65
C LEU A 8 33.86 -30.75 -11.31
N THR A 9 33.35 -29.76 -10.58
CA THR A 9 32.67 -28.51 -10.93
C THR A 9 32.63 -27.57 -9.73
N ASN A 10 32.40 -26.28 -10.00
CA ASN A 10 31.92 -25.26 -9.06
C ASN A 10 30.88 -25.80 -8.05
N ASP A 11 31.08 -25.52 -6.77
CA ASP A 11 30.00 -25.45 -5.77
C ASP A 11 30.31 -24.34 -4.76
N LEU A 12 29.93 -23.11 -5.12
CA LEU A 12 29.60 -22.08 -4.13
C LEU A 12 28.10 -22.22 -3.86
N GLU A 13 27.78 -22.84 -2.73
CA GLU A 13 26.45 -22.82 -2.14
C GLU A 13 26.02 -21.36 -1.91
N ILE A 14 25.13 -20.83 -2.76
CA ILE A 14 24.39 -19.62 -2.41
C ILE A 14 23.15 -20.06 -1.64
N LYS A 15 23.25 -19.94 -0.32
CA LYS A 15 22.13 -20.03 0.61
C LYS A 15 21.06 -19.01 0.22
N SER A 16 19.81 -19.44 0.25
CA SER A 16 18.66 -18.54 0.23
C SER A 16 18.80 -17.54 1.39
N VAL A 17 18.93 -16.25 1.06
CA VAL A 17 18.97 -15.20 2.08
C VAL A 17 17.54 -14.77 2.38
N ASP A 18 17.08 -15.16 3.56
CA ASP A 18 15.99 -14.49 4.26
C ASP A 18 16.47 -13.09 4.68
N LYS A 19 15.72 -12.07 4.21
CA LYS A 19 15.73 -10.63 4.59
C LYS A 19 16.43 -9.67 3.60
N PRO A 20 15.76 -8.55 3.26
CA PRO A 20 16.22 -7.58 2.25
C PRO A 20 17.38 -6.67 2.69
N GLN A 21 17.96 -6.80 3.89
CA GLN A 21 18.98 -5.86 4.37
C GLN A 21 20.41 -6.14 3.86
N GLU A 22 20.70 -7.33 3.34
CA GLU A 22 22.09 -7.71 3.03
C GLU A 22 22.59 -7.33 1.62
N ILE A 23 21.71 -6.85 0.72
CA ILE A 23 22.14 -6.37 -0.61
C ILE A 23 22.88 -5.02 -0.54
N PHE A 24 22.84 -4.32 0.60
CA PHE A 24 23.24 -2.91 0.70
C PHE A 24 24.67 -2.65 1.18
N ALA A 25 25.46 -3.67 1.45
CA ALA A 25 26.83 -3.49 1.95
C ALA A 25 27.88 -3.24 0.85
N GLU A 26 27.56 -3.43 -0.44
CA GLU A 26 28.58 -3.50 -1.50
C GLU A 26 28.49 -2.45 -2.62
N SER A 27 27.66 -1.40 -2.52
CA SER A 27 27.72 -0.31 -3.50
C SER A 27 28.85 0.67 -3.14
N SER A 28 29.98 0.60 -3.86
CA SER A 28 31.15 1.48 -3.68
C SER A 28 30.96 2.93 -4.13
N ASN A 29 29.75 3.36 -4.51
CA ASN A 29 29.49 4.70 -5.00
C ASN A 29 28.62 5.51 -4.01
N GLU A 30 29.28 6.39 -3.25
CA GLU A 30 28.68 7.27 -2.24
C GLU A 30 27.57 8.16 -2.82
N PHE A 31 27.68 8.58 -4.08
CA PHE A 31 26.64 9.37 -4.74
C PHE A 31 25.35 8.55 -4.92
N ILE A 32 25.47 7.30 -5.35
CA ILE A 32 24.34 6.39 -5.55
C ILE A 32 23.65 6.10 -4.20
N ASP A 33 24.41 5.71 -3.17
CA ASP A 33 23.88 5.41 -1.83
C ASP A 33 23.22 6.63 -1.17
N LYS A 34 23.87 7.80 -1.20
CA LYS A 34 23.33 9.05 -0.63
C LYS A 34 22.04 9.49 -1.32
N ARG A 35 21.88 9.19 -2.61
CA ARG A 35 20.66 9.51 -3.37
C ARG A 35 19.56 8.48 -3.17
N PHE A 36 19.90 7.20 -2.97
CA PHE A 36 18.95 6.17 -2.56
C PHE A 36 18.33 6.43 -1.18
N ARG A 37 19.14 6.86 -0.20
CA ARG A 37 18.62 7.26 1.12
C ARG A 37 17.70 8.47 1.04
N ARG A 38 17.88 9.34 0.04
CA ARG A 38 16.98 10.48 -0.21
C ARG A 38 15.70 10.05 -0.91
N LEU A 39 15.78 9.07 -1.82
CA LEU A 39 14.66 8.40 -2.49
C LEU A 39 13.68 7.76 -1.51
N ALA A 40 14.19 7.02 -0.52
CA ALA A 40 13.39 6.42 0.55
C ALA A 40 12.70 7.47 1.46
N ARG A 41 13.19 8.71 1.46
CA ARG A 41 12.69 9.81 2.31
C ARG A 41 11.86 10.86 1.55
N SER A 42 12.02 10.98 0.24
CA SER A 42 11.27 11.94 -0.57
C SER A 42 9.91 11.35 -0.94
N HIS A 43 8.83 12.05 -0.57
CA HIS A 43 7.47 11.80 -1.04
C HIS A 43 7.40 11.88 -2.57
N ILE A 44 7.71 10.78 -3.23
CA ILE A 44 7.36 10.57 -4.63
C ILE A 44 5.97 9.95 -4.62
N THR A 45 5.01 10.73 -5.12
CA THR A 45 3.65 10.29 -5.42
C THR A 45 3.65 9.42 -6.68
N ILE A 46 4.44 8.35 -6.66
CA ILE A 46 4.29 7.18 -7.52
C ILE A 46 4.08 6.06 -6.51
N HIS A 47 2.82 5.85 -6.15
CA HIS A 47 2.30 4.92 -5.13
C HIS A 47 3.41 4.08 -4.47
N GLN A 48 3.73 4.44 -3.21
CA GLN A 48 4.86 3.97 -2.39
C GLN A 48 5.00 2.44 -2.22
N ASN A 49 4.17 1.64 -2.86
CA ASN A 49 4.17 0.17 -2.78
C ASN A 49 4.39 -0.51 -4.14
N LEU A 50 4.65 0.23 -5.24
CA LEU A 50 4.58 -0.32 -6.61
C LEU A 50 5.93 -0.69 -7.28
N MET A 51 7.08 -0.59 -6.59
CA MET A 51 8.38 -0.86 -7.22
C MET A 51 9.39 -1.56 -6.28
N PHE A 52 10.11 -2.57 -6.81
CA PHE A 52 11.18 -3.32 -6.16
C PHE A 52 12.46 -3.23 -6.99
N MET A 53 13.64 -3.18 -6.38
CA MET A 53 14.91 -3.13 -7.13
C MET A 53 15.37 -4.54 -7.49
N ASP A 54 15.53 -4.80 -8.78
CA ASP A 54 15.90 -6.13 -9.28
C ASP A 54 17.41 -6.30 -9.49
N GLY A 55 18.15 -5.19 -9.67
CA GLY A 55 19.61 -5.23 -9.70
C GLY A 55 20.29 -3.89 -10.03
N LEU A 56 21.52 -3.73 -9.51
CA LEU A 56 22.44 -2.62 -9.81
C LEU A 56 23.54 -3.15 -10.75
N LYS A 57 23.75 -2.49 -11.90
CA LYS A 57 24.84 -2.79 -12.84
C LYS A 57 25.53 -1.50 -13.25
N GLY A 58 26.66 -1.17 -12.62
CA GLY A 58 27.37 0.10 -12.85
C GLY A 58 26.48 1.30 -12.52
N ASN A 59 26.26 2.17 -13.51
CA ASN A 59 25.44 3.38 -13.37
C ASN A 59 23.94 3.15 -13.67
N PHE A 60 23.53 1.89 -13.80
CA PHE A 60 22.17 1.49 -14.16
C PHE A 60 21.51 0.71 -13.03
N VAL A 61 20.23 0.97 -12.81
CA VAL A 61 19.41 0.23 -11.85
C VAL A 61 18.15 -0.24 -12.56
N TYR A 62 17.89 -1.54 -12.48
CA TYR A 62 16.64 -2.14 -12.91
C TYR A 62 15.64 -2.08 -11.77
N VAL A 63 14.49 -1.48 -12.05
CA VAL A 63 13.38 -1.34 -11.13
C VAL A 63 12.22 -2.18 -11.67
N LYS A 64 11.86 -3.18 -10.89
CA LYS A 64 10.69 -4.03 -11.07
C LYS A 64 9.46 -3.31 -10.60
N ARG A 65 8.38 -3.37 -11.38
CA ARG A 65 7.06 -2.97 -10.90
C ARG A 65 6.50 -4.10 -10.04
N THR A 66 5.92 -3.80 -8.88
CA THR A 66 5.26 -4.79 -8.02
C THR A 66 3.75 -4.89 -8.29
N GLY A 67 3.24 -4.10 -9.24
CA GLY A 67 1.85 -4.18 -9.68
C GLY A 67 1.58 -3.41 -10.99
N PRO A 68 0.36 -3.55 -11.54
CA PRO A 68 0.00 -2.98 -12.82
C PRO A 68 0.09 -1.45 -12.79
N SER A 69 0.81 -0.86 -13.74
CA SER A 69 0.94 0.59 -13.81
C SER A 69 1.18 1.07 -15.23
N HIS A 70 0.59 2.22 -15.57
CA HIS A 70 0.83 2.91 -16.83
C HIS A 70 2.26 3.46 -16.88
N CYS A 71 2.89 3.37 -18.04
CA CYS A 71 4.21 3.91 -18.31
C CYS A 71 4.11 5.02 -19.35
N SER A 72 4.45 6.25 -18.94
CA SER A 72 4.44 7.42 -19.81
C SER A 72 5.53 7.43 -20.90
N VAL A 73 6.51 6.50 -20.85
CA VAL A 73 7.58 6.41 -21.85
C VAL A 73 7.16 5.60 -23.07
N CYS A 74 6.45 4.49 -22.87
CA CYS A 74 6.00 3.61 -23.96
C CYS A 74 4.48 3.64 -24.20
N ASP A 75 3.76 4.39 -23.36
CA ASP A 75 2.30 4.52 -23.33
C ASP A 75 1.55 3.18 -23.21
N ARG A 76 2.09 2.26 -22.40
CA ARG A 76 1.50 0.94 -22.13
C ARG A 76 1.29 0.72 -20.63
N ILE A 77 0.37 -0.19 -20.32
CA ILE A 77 0.22 -0.73 -18.97
C ILE A 77 1.18 -1.93 -18.85
N HIS A 78 2.02 -1.89 -17.83
CA HIS A 78 2.95 -2.94 -17.48
C HIS A 78 2.44 -3.77 -16.33
N GLU A 79 2.58 -5.08 -16.42
CA GLU A 79 2.13 -6.07 -15.43
C GLU A 79 3.33 -6.64 -14.69
N SER A 80 3.68 -6.08 -13.53
CA SER A 80 4.70 -6.61 -12.62
C SER A 80 6.04 -7.03 -13.28
N ASP A 81 6.60 -6.18 -14.14
CA ASP A 81 7.78 -6.45 -14.97
C ASP A 81 9.00 -5.56 -14.64
N ASP A 82 10.18 -5.95 -15.11
CA ASP A 82 11.46 -5.22 -14.94
C ASP A 82 11.64 -4.14 -16.02
N THR A 83 10.62 -3.30 -16.18
CA THR A 83 10.58 -2.37 -17.32
C THR A 83 11.21 -1.03 -17.09
N MET A 84 11.50 -0.66 -15.85
CA MET A 84 12.02 0.65 -15.54
C MET A 84 13.54 0.58 -15.33
N LEU A 85 14.27 1.21 -16.25
CA LEU A 85 15.72 1.38 -16.17
C LEU A 85 16.03 2.80 -15.69
N LEU A 86 16.61 2.92 -14.49
CA LEU A 86 17.18 4.16 -14.00
C LEU A 86 18.64 4.27 -14.43
N ILE A 87 19.01 5.43 -14.96
CA ILE A 87 20.35 5.75 -15.45
C ILE A 87 20.88 6.93 -14.65
N PHE A 88 21.98 6.75 -13.93
CA PHE A 88 22.60 7.78 -13.11
C PHE A 88 23.82 8.37 -13.84
N ASN A 89 23.94 9.69 -13.86
CA ASN A 89 25.17 10.37 -14.30
C ASN A 89 25.67 11.24 -13.15
N GLU A 90 26.80 10.81 -12.59
CA GLU A 90 27.44 11.43 -11.44
C GLU A 90 28.01 12.82 -11.78
N GLU A 91 28.69 12.95 -12.92
CA GLU A 91 29.28 14.22 -13.38
C GLU A 91 28.21 15.31 -13.53
N LYS A 92 27.09 14.95 -14.16
CA LYS A 92 25.95 15.87 -14.41
C LYS A 92 24.98 15.96 -13.23
N GLN A 93 25.23 15.22 -12.13
CA GLN A 93 24.36 15.18 -10.94
C GLN A 93 22.87 14.98 -11.27
N CYS A 94 22.57 14.11 -12.23
CA CYS A 94 21.21 13.83 -12.66
C CYS A 94 20.96 12.36 -12.93
N ALA A 95 19.67 12.00 -12.94
CA ALA A 95 19.19 10.67 -13.24
C ALA A 95 18.09 10.76 -14.29
N TRP A 96 18.07 9.78 -15.19
CA TRP A 96 17.03 9.59 -16.19
C TRP A 96 16.39 8.24 -15.98
N TRP A 97 15.21 8.06 -16.54
CA TRP A 97 14.57 6.78 -16.60
C TRP A 97 14.13 6.46 -18.02
N LYS A 98 14.17 5.17 -18.37
CA LYS A 98 13.71 4.64 -19.66
C LYS A 98 12.89 3.38 -19.43
N CYS A 99 11.90 3.17 -20.28
CA CYS A 99 11.20 1.90 -20.34
C CYS A 99 11.94 0.94 -21.28
N THR A 100 12.27 -0.27 -20.81
CA THR A 100 12.98 -1.28 -21.62
C THR A 100 12.13 -1.85 -22.75
N HIS A 101 10.80 -1.73 -22.65
CA HIS A 101 9.84 -2.11 -23.70
C HIS A 101 9.46 -0.97 -24.64
N ALA A 102 9.97 0.24 -24.41
CA ALA A 102 9.80 1.31 -25.39
C ALA A 102 10.59 0.98 -26.67
N PRO A 103 10.14 1.45 -27.85
CA PRO A 103 10.92 1.41 -29.08
C PRO A 103 12.37 1.87 -28.83
N LYS A 104 13.35 1.27 -29.53
CA LYS A 104 14.78 1.56 -29.30
C LYS A 104 15.09 3.06 -29.37
N GLU A 105 14.40 3.76 -30.26
CA GLU A 105 14.49 5.20 -30.54
C GLU A 105 13.90 6.10 -29.45
N THR A 106 13.11 5.55 -28.51
CA THR A 106 12.52 6.33 -27.43
C THR A 106 13.62 6.85 -26.49
N LYS A 107 13.68 8.19 -26.35
CA LYS A 107 14.62 8.90 -25.48
C LYS A 107 14.30 8.64 -24.00
N ALA A 108 15.33 8.60 -23.16
CA ALA A 108 15.15 8.52 -21.71
C ALA A 108 14.63 9.86 -21.16
N ILE A 109 13.73 9.82 -20.19
CA ILE A 109 13.13 11.00 -19.59
C ILE A 109 13.94 11.38 -18.35
N ARG A 110 14.27 12.67 -18.21
CA ARG A 110 14.97 13.16 -17.02
C ARG A 110 14.06 13.01 -15.80
N TRP A 111 14.55 12.30 -14.79
CA TRP A 111 13.81 12.02 -13.57
C TRP A 111 14.25 12.93 -12.43
N TYR A 112 15.54 13.23 -12.35
CA TYR A 112 16.10 14.08 -11.30
C TYR A 112 17.33 14.84 -11.79
N GLY A 113 17.54 16.08 -11.35
CA GLY A 113 18.73 16.89 -11.67
C GLY A 113 18.53 18.38 -11.37
N ARG A 114 19.61 19.12 -11.10
CA ARG A 114 19.55 20.59 -11.00
C ARG A 114 19.51 21.20 -12.41
N GLY A 115 18.32 21.64 -12.80
CA GLY A 115 18.03 22.39 -14.02
C GLY A 115 16.52 22.62 -14.08
N LYS A 116 16.09 23.87 -14.21
CA LYS A 116 14.72 24.35 -14.00
C LYS A 116 13.66 23.42 -14.62
N THR A 117 12.73 22.95 -13.78
CA THR A 117 11.39 22.57 -14.24
C THR A 117 10.63 23.85 -14.59
N GLU A 118 10.61 24.21 -15.86
CA GLU A 118 9.54 24.96 -16.50
C GLU A 118 9.63 24.70 -18.00
N THR A 119 8.47 24.55 -18.63
CA THR A 119 8.28 24.35 -20.07
C THR A 119 9.14 25.31 -20.91
N SER A 120 10.27 24.82 -21.40
CA SER A 120 10.95 25.33 -22.59
C SER A 120 11.72 24.17 -23.22
N VAL A 121 11.38 23.88 -24.47
CA VAL A 121 12.20 23.08 -25.37
C VAL A 121 13.55 23.79 -25.46
N ASP A 122 14.65 23.09 -25.19
CA ASP A 122 15.94 23.39 -25.81
C ASP A 122 16.81 22.13 -25.86
N GLU A 123 16.91 21.63 -27.09
CA GLU A 123 18.13 21.26 -27.81
C GLU A 123 19.39 20.95 -26.99
N ASP A 124 19.54 19.66 -26.68
CA ASP A 124 20.83 18.97 -26.79
C ASP A 124 20.52 17.56 -27.34
N ALA A 125 20.03 17.55 -28.58
CA ALA A 125 19.90 16.35 -29.38
C ALA A 125 21.10 16.28 -30.33
N PHE A 126 21.62 15.07 -30.53
CA PHE A 126 22.60 14.73 -31.55
C PHE A 126 22.25 15.38 -32.91
N ALA A 127 23.31 15.78 -33.64
CA ALA A 127 23.29 16.74 -34.74
C ALA A 127 22.37 16.38 -35.94
N PRO A 128 21.90 17.40 -36.72
CA PRO A 128 20.73 17.31 -37.61
C PRO A 128 21.00 16.83 -39.04
N GLU A 129 22.19 16.32 -39.35
CA GLU A 129 22.60 16.11 -40.75
C GLU A 129 22.18 14.74 -41.33
N ASP A 130 21.68 13.81 -40.51
CA ASP A 130 21.25 12.47 -40.95
C ASP A 130 19.71 12.32 -41.14
N ILE A 131 18.92 13.39 -40.92
CA ILE A 131 17.45 13.29 -40.74
C ILE A 131 16.65 13.50 -42.03
N GLU A 132 17.20 14.13 -43.06
CA GLU A 132 16.42 14.47 -44.26
C GLU A 132 16.07 13.26 -45.17
N SER A 133 16.71 12.10 -44.97
CA SER A 133 16.46 10.92 -45.83
C SER A 133 15.28 10.03 -45.40
N PHE A 134 14.77 10.14 -44.17
CA PHE A 134 13.74 9.20 -43.64
C PHE A 134 12.32 9.77 -43.55
N ALA A 135 12.15 11.10 -43.66
CA ALA A 135 10.83 11.75 -43.60
C ALA A 135 9.90 11.39 -44.77
N ALA A 136 10.42 10.80 -45.84
CA ALA A 136 9.63 10.35 -46.99
C ALA A 136 8.87 9.03 -46.75
N ILE A 137 9.22 8.23 -45.72
CA ILE A 137 8.65 6.89 -45.51
C ILE A 137 7.46 6.89 -44.53
N ALA A 138 7.36 7.89 -43.64
CA ALA A 138 6.37 7.92 -42.55
C ALA A 138 4.97 8.41 -42.94
N LYS A 139 4.70 8.70 -44.23
CA LYS A 139 3.37 9.14 -44.69
C LYS A 139 2.44 8.01 -45.12
N GLU A 140 2.87 6.75 -45.06
CA GLU A 140 1.98 5.61 -45.25
C GLU A 140 1.90 4.80 -43.95
N THR A 141 0.65 4.54 -43.52
CA THR A 141 0.24 3.64 -42.43
C THR A 141 0.04 4.20 -41.02
N VAL A 142 -1.01 5.02 -40.84
CA VAL A 142 -1.83 4.92 -39.62
C VAL A 142 -3.26 4.61 -40.05
N LYS A 143 -3.61 3.32 -40.04
CA LYS A 143 -5.00 2.86 -40.12
C LYS A 143 -5.65 2.99 -38.73
N PRO A 144 -6.93 3.38 -38.62
CA PRO A 144 -7.61 3.50 -37.34
C PRO A 144 -7.76 2.13 -36.66
N GLN A 145 -7.38 2.05 -35.39
CA GLN A 145 -7.52 0.83 -34.58
C GLN A 145 -9.01 0.48 -34.43
N ALA A 146 -9.37 -0.73 -34.87
CA ALA A 146 -10.68 -1.32 -34.64
C ALA A 146 -10.97 -1.50 -33.14
N GLU A 147 -12.20 -1.19 -32.71
CA GLU A 147 -12.72 -1.43 -31.37
C GLU A 147 -12.47 -2.89 -30.93
N ARG A 148 -11.53 -3.10 -30.01
CA ARG A 148 -11.30 -4.43 -29.43
C ARG A 148 -12.52 -4.82 -28.58
N LYS A 149 -13.24 -5.86 -29.01
CA LYS A 149 -14.31 -6.48 -28.21
C LYS A 149 -13.75 -6.91 -26.86
N LEU A 150 -14.34 -6.39 -25.78
CA LEU A 150 -14.05 -6.81 -24.40
C LEU A 150 -14.38 -8.29 -24.22
N THR A 151 -13.50 -9.01 -23.52
CA THR A 151 -13.72 -10.41 -23.13
C THR A 151 -14.82 -10.49 -22.06
N GLU A 152 -15.45 -11.66 -21.88
CA GLU A 152 -16.52 -11.82 -20.88
C GLU A 152 -16.02 -11.56 -19.45
N VAL A 153 -14.82 -12.05 -19.11
CA VAL A 153 -14.23 -11.79 -17.79
C VAL A 153 -13.99 -10.30 -17.53
N GLN A 154 -13.64 -9.52 -18.56
CA GLN A 154 -13.50 -8.07 -18.46
C GLN A 154 -14.86 -7.40 -18.21
N ARG A 155 -15.93 -7.88 -18.86
CA ARG A 155 -17.29 -7.40 -18.59
C ARG A 155 -17.73 -7.74 -17.17
N LEU A 156 -17.43 -8.93 -16.67
CA LEU A 156 -17.70 -9.32 -15.28
C LEU A 156 -16.92 -8.45 -14.29
N LYS A 157 -15.65 -8.14 -14.55
CA LYS A 157 -14.87 -7.17 -13.74
C LYS A 157 -15.54 -5.80 -13.70
N LEU A 158 -15.97 -5.27 -14.84
CA LEU A 158 -16.66 -3.97 -14.90
C LEU A 158 -18.00 -3.98 -14.17
N LYS A 159 -18.80 -5.06 -14.33
CA LYS A 159 -20.04 -5.26 -13.56
C LYS A 159 -19.77 -5.33 -12.06
N LEU A 160 -18.74 -6.07 -11.65
CA LEU A 160 -18.32 -6.17 -10.25
C LEU A 160 -17.99 -4.78 -9.70
N ILE A 161 -17.17 -3.99 -10.39
CA ILE A 161 -16.82 -2.61 -9.99
C ILE A 161 -18.06 -1.74 -9.83
N LYS A 162 -19.03 -1.86 -10.75
CA LYS A 162 -20.28 -1.11 -10.67
C LYS A 162 -21.14 -1.52 -9.47
N ILE A 163 -21.19 -2.81 -9.14
CA ILE A 163 -21.95 -3.34 -8.00
C ILE A 163 -21.28 -2.96 -6.68
N VAL A 164 -19.95 -3.08 -6.60
CA VAL A 164 -19.23 -2.86 -5.34
C VAL A 164 -19.14 -1.39 -4.96
N GLY A 165 -18.85 -0.51 -5.91
CA GLY A 165 -18.70 0.93 -5.71
C GLY A 165 -17.99 1.29 -4.40
N ASP A 166 -18.61 2.17 -3.63
CA ASP A 166 -18.19 2.49 -2.26
C ASP A 166 -18.86 1.63 -1.18
N LYS A 167 -19.71 0.69 -1.56
CA LYS A 167 -20.41 -0.17 -0.61
C LYS A 167 -19.49 -1.25 -0.03
N TYR A 168 -18.52 -1.72 -0.82
CA TYR A 168 -17.61 -2.79 -0.39
C TYR A 168 -16.14 -2.41 -0.55
N ARG A 169 -15.33 -2.96 0.35
CA ARG A 169 -13.87 -2.97 0.30
C ARG A 169 -13.39 -4.40 0.51
N ARG A 170 -12.11 -4.67 0.26
CA ARG A 170 -11.55 -6.03 0.41
C ARG A 170 -10.18 -6.05 1.05
N ALA A 171 -9.82 -7.16 1.66
CA ALA A 171 -8.46 -7.38 2.17
C ALA A 171 -7.52 -7.88 1.07
N TYR A 172 -6.31 -7.34 1.04
CA TYR A 172 -5.25 -7.81 0.15
C TYR A 172 -4.85 -9.25 0.50
N GLY A 173 -4.56 -10.06 -0.53
CA GLY A 173 -4.13 -11.44 -0.38
C GLY A 173 -5.28 -12.42 -0.14
N SER A 174 -6.07 -12.22 0.92
CA SER A 174 -7.21 -13.10 1.22
C SER A 174 -8.41 -12.86 0.32
N GLY A 175 -8.63 -11.60 -0.10
CA GLY A 175 -9.83 -11.19 -0.82
C GLY A 175 -11.10 -11.15 0.04
N ALA A 176 -10.96 -11.23 1.38
CA ALA A 176 -12.10 -11.11 2.29
C ALA A 176 -12.81 -9.77 2.11
N ILE A 177 -14.14 -9.77 2.19
CA ILE A 177 -14.98 -8.62 1.84
C ILE A 177 -15.56 -7.95 3.07
N TYR A 178 -15.51 -6.62 3.06
CA TYR A 178 -16.01 -5.75 4.10
C TYR A 178 -17.11 -4.86 3.52
N GLU A 179 -18.22 -4.74 4.24
CA GLU A 179 -19.39 -3.95 3.88
C GLU A 179 -19.40 -2.64 4.67
N ARG A 180 -19.66 -1.54 3.97
CA ARG A 180 -19.73 -0.21 4.56
C ARG A 180 -20.91 -0.10 5.52
N GLN A 181 -20.66 0.35 6.75
CA GLN A 181 -21.68 0.70 7.73
C GLN A 181 -21.83 2.21 7.86
N THR A 182 -20.71 2.94 7.87
CA THR A 182 -20.67 4.41 7.89
C THR A 182 -19.64 4.92 6.90
N ASP A 183 -19.44 6.24 6.84
CA ASP A 183 -18.47 6.82 5.92
C ASP A 183 -17.02 6.42 6.19
N TYR A 184 -16.73 5.99 7.42
CA TYR A 184 -15.40 5.69 7.94
C TYR A 184 -15.30 4.32 8.60
N TYR A 185 -16.33 3.46 8.47
CA TYR A 185 -16.33 2.13 9.08
C TYR A 185 -16.97 1.07 8.19
N TYR A 186 -16.21 0.01 7.95
CA TYR A 186 -16.62 -1.19 7.25
C TYR A 186 -16.53 -2.40 8.18
N THR A 187 -17.50 -3.31 8.06
CA THR A 187 -17.57 -4.56 8.83
C THR A 187 -17.30 -5.76 7.96
N TYR A 188 -16.61 -6.74 8.51
CA TYR A 188 -16.37 -8.02 7.85
C TYR A 188 -17.69 -8.71 7.47
N LYS A 189 -17.83 -9.14 6.21
CA LYS A 189 -19.07 -9.74 5.69
C LYS A 189 -18.87 -11.11 5.05
N TYR A 190 -17.83 -11.26 4.24
CA TYR A 190 -17.51 -12.53 3.57
C TYR A 190 -16.05 -12.89 3.77
N SER A 191 -15.82 -14.11 4.25
CA SER A 191 -14.48 -14.67 4.43
C SER A 191 -13.83 -15.07 3.12
N ASP A 192 -14.63 -15.57 2.18
CA ASP A 192 -14.18 -16.07 0.89
C ASP A 192 -14.71 -15.16 -0.25
N PRO A 193 -13.83 -14.59 -1.09
CA PRO A 193 -14.26 -13.84 -2.27
C PRO A 193 -15.17 -14.63 -3.21
N LYS A 194 -15.04 -15.97 -3.26
CA LYS A 194 -15.91 -16.81 -4.10
C LYS A 194 -17.36 -16.81 -3.62
N LEU A 195 -17.59 -16.89 -2.30
CA LEU A 195 -18.94 -16.78 -1.73
C LEU A 195 -19.56 -15.43 -2.06
N PHE A 196 -18.76 -14.35 -2.00
CA PHE A 196 -19.21 -13.03 -2.39
C PHE A 196 -19.60 -12.96 -3.88
N LEU A 197 -18.75 -13.47 -4.78
CA LEU A 197 -19.05 -13.51 -6.22
C LEU A 197 -20.33 -14.29 -6.52
N ASN A 198 -20.49 -15.47 -5.93
CA ASN A 198 -21.70 -16.29 -6.06
C ASN A 198 -22.95 -15.54 -5.59
N HIS A 199 -22.83 -14.73 -4.53
CA HIS A 199 -23.93 -13.93 -4.02
C HIS A 199 -24.30 -12.78 -4.96
N ILE A 200 -23.34 -11.98 -5.42
CA ILE A 200 -23.62 -10.80 -6.27
C ILE A 200 -23.97 -11.16 -7.72
N PHE A 201 -23.48 -12.30 -8.21
CA PHE A 201 -23.71 -12.79 -9.57
C PHE A 201 -24.60 -14.03 -9.61
N ALA A 202 -25.40 -14.27 -8.56
CA ALA A 202 -26.29 -15.43 -8.46
C ALA A 202 -27.16 -15.61 -9.71
N ASN A 203 -27.64 -14.49 -10.28
CA ASN A 203 -28.54 -14.46 -11.44
C ASN A 203 -27.85 -14.03 -12.75
N ASP A 204 -26.52 -13.96 -12.79
CA ASP A 204 -25.80 -13.54 -14.00
C ASP A 204 -25.36 -14.76 -14.81
N GLU A 205 -26.03 -15.02 -15.94
CA GLU A 205 -25.73 -16.16 -16.83
C GLU A 205 -24.27 -16.18 -17.28
N SER A 206 -23.66 -15.01 -17.53
CA SER A 206 -22.25 -14.95 -17.95
C SER A 206 -21.31 -15.42 -16.85
N TYR A 207 -21.67 -15.20 -15.58
CA TYR A 207 -20.92 -15.73 -14.45
C TYR A 207 -21.13 -17.24 -14.28
N GLN A 208 -22.38 -17.72 -14.40
CA GLN A 208 -22.70 -19.15 -14.23
C GLN A 208 -22.05 -20.03 -15.33
N LEU A 209 -21.88 -19.49 -16.53
CA LEU A 209 -21.22 -20.15 -17.65
C LEU A 209 -19.70 -19.92 -17.69
N SER A 210 -19.14 -19.22 -16.71
CA SER A 210 -17.70 -18.94 -16.66
C SER A 210 -16.90 -20.23 -16.62
N SER A 211 -15.83 -20.29 -17.42
CA SER A 211 -14.83 -21.32 -17.26
C SER A 211 -14.12 -21.20 -15.91
N LYS A 212 -13.50 -22.30 -15.46
CA LYS A 212 -12.64 -22.29 -14.26
C LYS A 212 -11.54 -21.22 -14.36
N LYS A 213 -10.94 -21.06 -15.53
CA LYS A 213 -9.88 -20.06 -15.79
C LYS A 213 -10.38 -18.63 -15.56
N GLU A 214 -11.57 -18.29 -16.07
CA GLU A 214 -12.17 -16.97 -15.90
C GLU A 214 -12.56 -16.72 -14.43
N SER A 215 -13.06 -17.75 -13.76
CA SER A 215 -13.35 -17.69 -12.32
C SER A 215 -12.08 -17.43 -11.50
N ASP A 216 -10.99 -18.14 -11.81
CA ASP A 216 -9.69 -17.96 -11.15
C ASP A 216 -9.12 -16.56 -11.41
N GLU A 217 -9.31 -16.02 -12.62
CA GLU A 217 -8.91 -14.65 -12.95
C GLU A 217 -9.72 -13.59 -12.18
N LEU A 218 -11.03 -13.78 -12.00
CA LEU A 218 -11.86 -12.91 -11.16
C LEU A 218 -11.43 -12.97 -9.68
N LEU A 219 -11.13 -14.17 -9.18
CA LEU A 219 -10.62 -14.33 -7.81
C LEU A 219 -9.26 -13.68 -7.62
N HIS A 220 -8.36 -13.80 -8.62
CA HIS A 220 -7.08 -13.11 -8.60
C HIS A 220 -7.26 -11.60 -8.59
N PHE A 221 -8.18 -11.07 -9.41
CA PHE A 221 -8.54 -9.66 -9.41
C PHE A 221 -8.99 -9.16 -8.03
N MET A 222 -9.82 -9.94 -7.36
CA MET A 222 -10.23 -9.62 -5.99
C MET A 222 -9.08 -9.70 -4.99
N LYS A 223 -8.17 -10.66 -5.09
CA LYS A 223 -7.14 -10.83 -4.07
C LYS A 223 -5.98 -9.84 -4.21
N TYR A 224 -5.59 -9.52 -5.43
CA TYR A 224 -4.27 -8.91 -5.69
C TYR A 224 -4.31 -7.67 -6.58
N THR A 225 -5.29 -7.52 -7.47
CA THR A 225 -5.32 -6.37 -8.37
C THR A 225 -5.77 -5.11 -7.65
N VAL A 226 -4.98 -4.03 -7.74
CA VAL A 226 -5.37 -2.71 -7.23
C VAL A 226 -6.32 -2.05 -8.24
N HIS A 227 -7.48 -1.60 -7.78
CA HIS A 227 -8.44 -0.90 -8.64
C HIS A 227 -9.13 0.24 -7.86
N PRO A 228 -9.22 1.47 -8.39
CA PRO A 228 -9.78 2.60 -7.64
C PRO A 228 -11.26 2.41 -7.28
N GLY A 229 -12.06 1.83 -8.18
CA GLY A 229 -13.48 1.52 -7.94
C GLY A 229 -13.75 0.33 -7.03
N PHE A 230 -12.70 -0.35 -6.55
CA PHE A 230 -12.80 -1.40 -5.54
C PHE A 230 -11.46 -1.40 -4.83
N ALA A 231 -11.31 -0.54 -3.82
CA ALA A 231 -10.05 -0.39 -3.12
C ALA A 231 -9.83 -1.51 -2.08
N PHE A 232 -8.56 -1.78 -1.79
CA PHE A 232 -8.21 -2.56 -0.61
C PHE A 232 -8.50 -1.75 0.66
N MET A 233 -8.91 -2.45 1.72
CA MET A 233 -9.16 -1.85 3.02
C MET A 233 -7.83 -1.60 3.72
N THR A 234 -7.64 -0.38 4.22
CA THR A 234 -6.49 0.03 5.02
C THR A 234 -6.99 0.62 6.32
N ILE A 235 -6.68 -0.03 7.45
CA ILE A 235 -7.11 0.46 8.76
C ILE A 235 -6.25 1.66 9.15
N ASP A 236 -6.89 2.75 9.50
CA ASP A 236 -6.23 3.89 10.11
C ASP A 236 -6.27 3.75 11.63
N HIS A 237 -5.08 3.57 12.19
CA HIS A 237 -4.90 3.33 13.62
C HIS A 237 -4.99 4.59 14.47
N ASN A 238 -4.98 5.78 13.85
CA ASN A 238 -5.07 7.07 14.53
C ASN A 238 -6.51 7.47 14.83
N TYR A 239 -7.52 6.76 14.31
CA TYR A 239 -8.92 7.13 14.50
C TYR A 239 -9.72 6.07 15.25
N ILE A 240 -10.57 6.53 16.17
CA ILE A 240 -11.66 5.76 16.76
C ILE A 240 -12.97 6.31 16.23
N GLY A 241 -13.85 5.47 15.69
CA GLY A 241 -15.14 5.89 15.18
C GLY A 241 -16.22 5.87 16.25
N PHE A 242 -17.11 6.85 16.16
CA PHE A 242 -18.33 6.98 16.96
C PHE A 242 -19.53 7.19 16.01
N SER A 243 -20.75 7.17 16.53
CA SER A 243 -21.95 7.38 15.71
C SER A 243 -22.08 8.81 15.13
N ASN A 244 -21.42 9.80 15.74
CA ASN A 244 -21.45 11.21 15.35
C ASN A 244 -20.11 11.75 14.79
N GLY A 245 -19.14 10.88 14.52
CA GLY A 245 -17.84 11.31 13.99
C GLY A 245 -16.69 10.37 14.33
N VAL A 246 -15.47 10.87 14.27
CA VAL A 246 -14.25 10.15 14.63
C VAL A 246 -13.43 10.95 15.63
N TYR A 247 -12.78 10.25 16.55
CA TYR A 247 -11.80 10.83 17.47
C TYR A 247 -10.40 10.56 16.93
N ASP A 248 -9.65 11.62 16.67
CA ASP A 248 -8.25 11.57 16.25
C ASP A 248 -7.33 11.47 17.48
N LEU A 249 -6.65 10.35 17.59
CA LEU A 249 -5.74 10.02 18.68
C LEU A 249 -4.43 10.82 18.60
N SER A 250 -4.04 11.27 17.42
CA SER A 250 -2.79 12.03 17.24
C SER A 250 -2.94 13.48 17.69
N THR A 251 -4.11 14.07 17.48
CA THR A 251 -4.40 15.47 17.85
C THR A 251 -5.27 15.61 19.09
N ALA A 252 -5.79 14.49 19.61
CA ALA A 252 -6.76 14.44 20.72
C ALA A 252 -8.00 15.31 20.44
N LYS A 253 -8.51 15.28 19.20
CA LYS A 253 -9.67 16.07 18.77
C LYS A 253 -10.76 15.19 18.18
N PHE A 254 -11.99 15.56 18.48
CA PHE A 254 -13.16 14.97 17.85
C PHE A 254 -13.50 15.71 16.56
N ILE A 255 -13.72 14.94 15.49
CA ILE A 255 -14.11 15.41 14.16
C ILE A 255 -15.53 14.92 13.89
N ASN A 256 -16.46 15.84 13.69
CA ASN A 256 -17.85 15.49 13.40
C ASN A 256 -17.97 14.77 12.05
N THR A 257 -19.01 13.93 11.89
CA THR A 257 -19.27 13.14 10.67
C THR A 257 -19.14 13.94 9.37
N ALA A 258 -19.61 15.19 9.34
CA ALA A 258 -19.57 16.05 8.16
C ALA A 258 -18.15 16.43 7.71
N ASP A 259 -17.21 16.46 8.66
CA ASP A 259 -15.84 16.93 8.47
C ASP A 259 -14.82 15.77 8.41
N VAL A 260 -15.29 14.53 8.51
CA VAL A 260 -14.40 13.35 8.49
C VAL A 260 -13.73 13.23 7.12
N PRO A 261 -12.40 13.14 7.06
CA PRO A 261 -11.70 12.93 5.80
C PRO A 261 -12.18 11.66 5.09
N LYS A 262 -12.36 11.75 3.77
CA LYS A 262 -12.80 10.61 2.96
C LYS A 262 -11.74 9.52 2.92
N GLY A 263 -12.20 8.27 2.90
CA GLY A 263 -11.34 7.10 2.72
C GLY A 263 -10.70 6.57 4.01
N ILE A 264 -11.01 7.16 5.17
CA ILE A 264 -10.62 6.61 6.48
C ILE A 264 -11.38 5.31 6.73
N GLN A 265 -10.70 4.32 7.31
CA GLN A 265 -11.32 3.18 7.97
C GLN A 265 -10.83 3.16 9.42
N VAL A 266 -11.73 3.42 10.36
CA VAL A 266 -11.38 3.36 11.79
C VAL A 266 -11.12 1.91 12.22
N ARG A 267 -10.19 1.72 13.14
CA ARG A 267 -9.90 0.39 13.71
C ARG A 267 -11.03 -0.14 14.59
N LYS A 268 -11.68 0.76 15.33
CA LYS A 268 -12.71 0.44 16.32
C LYS A 268 -13.84 1.44 16.14
N TYR A 269 -15.06 0.91 16.14
CA TYR A 269 -16.26 1.69 16.08
C TYR A 269 -17.06 1.46 17.35
N VAL A 270 -17.36 2.55 18.05
CA VAL A 270 -18.23 2.56 19.22
C VAL A 270 -19.58 3.10 18.76
N ASN A 271 -20.61 2.26 18.78
CA ASN A 271 -21.96 2.65 18.34
C ASN A 271 -22.68 3.52 19.40
N GLN A 272 -22.04 4.62 19.80
CA GLN A 272 -22.53 5.63 20.74
C GLN A 272 -22.08 7.00 20.25
N LYS A 273 -22.72 8.06 20.72
CA LYS A 273 -22.25 9.43 20.42
C LYS A 273 -21.05 9.75 21.30
N PHE A 274 -20.03 10.34 20.71
CA PHE A 274 -18.95 10.94 21.47
C PHE A 274 -19.43 12.27 22.04
N GLU A 275 -19.38 12.38 23.36
CA GLU A 275 -19.70 13.58 24.11
C GLU A 275 -18.65 13.72 25.21
N ILE A 276 -18.08 14.93 25.37
CA ILE A 276 -17.22 15.21 26.52
C ILE A 276 -18.15 15.44 27.70
N ILE A 277 -18.36 14.37 28.46
CA ILE A 277 -19.10 14.40 29.72
C ILE A 277 -18.09 14.31 30.87
N GLU A 278 -18.39 14.99 31.97
CA GLU A 278 -17.66 14.80 33.22
C GLU A 278 -17.81 13.32 33.62
N THR A 279 -16.71 12.58 33.74
CA THR A 279 -16.70 11.13 34.04
C THR A 279 -16.97 10.92 35.53
N PRO A 280 -18.23 10.79 36.00
CA PRO A 280 -18.53 11.12 37.38
C PRO A 280 -18.12 10.01 38.35
N LEU A 281 -17.91 8.79 37.87
CA LEU A 281 -17.67 7.61 38.69
C LEU A 281 -16.25 7.05 38.55
N PHE A 282 -15.63 7.16 37.37
CA PHE A 282 -14.28 6.63 37.15
C PHE A 282 -13.26 7.47 37.90
N ASP A 283 -13.26 8.79 37.68
CA ASP A 283 -12.27 9.71 38.24
C ASP A 283 -12.42 9.81 39.77
N LYS A 284 -13.66 9.75 40.27
CA LYS A 284 -13.94 9.69 41.70
C LYS A 284 -13.48 8.38 42.34
N TYR A 285 -13.73 7.24 41.68
CA TYR A 285 -13.24 5.95 42.15
C TYR A 285 -11.71 5.91 42.15
N PHE A 286 -11.07 6.42 41.09
CA PHE A 286 -9.62 6.52 41.00
C PHE A 286 -9.02 7.38 42.08
N SER A 287 -9.58 8.58 42.30
CA SER A 287 -9.13 9.50 43.34
C SER A 287 -9.37 8.96 44.76
N PHE A 288 -10.34 8.05 44.93
CA PHE A 288 -10.55 7.35 46.19
C PHE A 288 -9.53 6.21 46.41
N GLN A 289 -9.17 5.46 45.37
CA GLN A 289 -8.25 4.32 45.46
C GLN A 289 -6.78 4.72 45.48
N PHE A 290 -6.45 5.79 44.77
CA PHE A 290 -5.07 6.27 44.57
C PHE A 290 -5.00 7.71 45.06
N THR A 291 -4.36 7.91 46.21
CA THR A 291 -4.20 9.24 46.81
C THR A 291 -3.19 10.09 46.03
N GLU A 292 -2.14 9.44 45.54
CA GLU A 292 -1.09 10.10 44.78
C GLU A 292 -1.59 10.41 43.36
N GLU A 293 -1.31 11.64 42.90
CA GLU A 293 -1.64 12.07 41.54
C GLU A 293 -0.79 11.33 40.50
N GLU A 294 0.49 11.10 40.80
CA GLU A 294 1.43 10.39 39.92
C GLU A 294 0.95 8.96 39.60
N ASP A 295 0.42 8.23 40.58
CA ASP A 295 -0.14 6.90 40.39
C ASP A 295 -1.34 6.91 39.45
N ARG A 296 -2.21 7.92 39.60
CA ARG A 296 -3.40 8.09 38.75
C ARG A 296 -3.00 8.42 37.32
N GLU A 297 -2.09 9.36 37.13
CA GLU A 297 -1.55 9.72 35.81
C GLU A 297 -0.89 8.52 35.13
N PHE A 298 -0.07 7.76 35.88
CA PHE A 298 0.57 6.57 35.35
C PHE A 298 -0.46 5.54 34.88
N ILE A 299 -1.49 5.24 35.69
CA ILE A 299 -2.53 4.30 35.28
C ILE A 299 -3.36 4.82 34.10
N TYR A 300 -3.67 6.12 34.03
CA TYR A 300 -4.32 6.72 32.85
C TYR A 300 -3.46 6.55 31.60
N PHE A 301 -2.16 6.79 31.72
CA PHE A 301 -1.21 6.55 30.65
C PHE A 301 -1.24 5.08 30.21
N LEU A 302 -1.20 4.12 31.14
CA LEU A 302 -1.29 2.70 30.81
C LEU A 302 -2.60 2.32 30.10
N ILE A 303 -3.73 2.84 30.57
CA ILE A 303 -5.04 2.64 29.95
C ILE A 303 -5.02 3.24 28.53
N GLY A 304 -4.52 4.46 28.35
CA GLY A 304 -4.37 5.11 27.05
C GLY A 304 -3.50 4.31 26.08
N ARG A 305 -2.45 3.65 26.59
CA ARG A 305 -1.62 2.73 25.83
C ARG A 305 -2.34 1.45 25.43
N CYS A 306 -3.16 0.88 26.29
CA CYS A 306 -4.01 -0.27 25.90
C CYS A 306 -5.01 0.11 24.79
N LEU A 307 -5.39 1.38 24.71
CA LEU A 307 -6.24 1.87 23.64
C LEU A 307 -5.45 2.14 22.38
N THR A 308 -4.17 2.49 22.41
CA THR A 308 -3.40 2.87 21.22
C THR A 308 -2.51 1.72 20.72
N VAL A 309 -2.35 1.56 19.40
CA VAL A 309 -1.33 0.64 18.88
C VAL A 309 -0.02 1.41 18.91
N LEU A 310 0.86 1.03 19.83
CA LEU A 310 2.21 1.57 19.92
C LEU A 310 3.15 0.45 19.47
N ASP A 311 3.95 0.72 18.46
CA ASP A 311 5.03 -0.18 18.03
C ASP A 311 6.24 0.05 18.95
N ASP A 312 6.06 -0.30 20.22
CA ASP A 312 7.12 -0.29 21.21
C ASP A 312 7.23 -1.64 21.92
N LYS A 313 8.44 -1.92 22.42
CA LYS A 313 8.74 -3.15 23.17
C LYS A 313 8.30 -3.02 24.63
N PHE A 314 7.12 -2.45 24.86
CA PHE A 314 6.65 -2.10 26.18
C PHE A 314 5.92 -3.28 26.83
N ASP A 315 6.72 -4.24 27.30
CA ASP A 315 6.24 -5.47 27.94
C ASP A 315 6.20 -5.31 29.45
N PHE A 316 5.05 -4.91 29.99
CA PHE A 316 4.80 -4.91 31.43
C PHE A 316 3.35 -5.34 31.71
N MET A 317 3.13 -5.98 32.86
CA MET A 317 1.80 -6.42 33.30
C MET A 317 1.45 -5.71 34.60
N LEU A 318 0.37 -4.94 34.60
CA LEU A 318 -0.13 -4.28 35.81
C LEU A 318 -0.78 -5.33 36.72
N MET A 319 -0.22 -5.53 37.91
CA MET A 319 -0.81 -6.37 38.94
C MET A 319 -1.51 -5.51 39.99
N ILE A 320 -2.84 -5.61 40.07
CA ILE A 320 -3.63 -4.89 41.08
C ILE A 320 -3.75 -5.76 42.33
N HIS A 321 -3.01 -5.42 43.39
CA HIS A 321 -3.06 -6.11 44.68
C HIS A 321 -3.88 -5.32 45.73
N GLY A 322 -4.37 -6.02 46.76
CA GLY A 322 -5.04 -5.40 47.91
C GLY A 322 -5.95 -6.38 48.66
N GLN A 323 -6.39 -6.02 49.86
CA GLN A 323 -7.28 -6.85 50.67
C GLN A 323 -8.61 -7.17 49.95
N GLY A 324 -9.24 -8.30 50.28
CA GLY A 324 -10.60 -8.58 49.83
C GLY A 324 -11.55 -7.43 50.17
N GLY A 325 -12.42 -7.04 49.24
CA GLY A 325 -13.33 -5.90 49.41
C GLY A 325 -12.77 -4.53 49.03
N SER A 326 -11.50 -4.42 48.63
CA SER A 326 -10.88 -3.13 48.27
C SER A 326 -11.35 -2.51 46.94
N GLY A 327 -12.33 -3.09 46.25
CA GLY A 327 -12.86 -2.55 44.99
C GLY A 327 -12.16 -2.99 43.69
N LYS A 328 -11.13 -3.85 43.73
CA LYS A 328 -10.40 -4.31 42.52
C LYS A 328 -11.30 -4.79 41.36
N SER A 329 -12.35 -5.56 41.67
CA SER A 329 -13.31 -6.02 40.65
C SER A 329 -14.15 -4.88 40.08
N LEU A 330 -14.45 -3.86 40.89
CA LEU A 330 -15.13 -2.65 40.41
C LEU A 330 -14.24 -1.89 39.43
N LEU A 331 -12.93 -1.75 39.71
CA LEU A 331 -11.97 -1.16 38.77
C LEU A 331 -11.96 -1.90 37.43
N ALA A 332 -11.85 -3.23 37.45
CA ALA A 332 -11.87 -4.04 36.23
C ALA A 332 -13.20 -3.88 35.46
N ASN A 333 -14.33 -3.85 36.17
CA ASN A 333 -15.65 -3.64 35.56
C ASN A 333 -15.82 -2.23 34.98
N LEU A 334 -15.26 -1.20 35.63
CA LEU A 334 -15.30 0.17 35.14
C LEU A 334 -14.45 0.33 33.88
N ILE A 335 -13.25 -0.25 33.85
CA ILE A 335 -12.40 -0.28 32.65
C ILE A 335 -13.12 -1.03 31.51
N LYS A 336 -13.70 -2.20 31.81
CA LYS A 336 -14.53 -2.93 30.84
C LYS A 336 -15.70 -2.10 30.34
N PHE A 337 -16.41 -1.39 31.22
CA PHE A 337 -17.54 -0.56 30.81
C PHE A 337 -17.10 0.63 29.94
N ALA A 338 -15.99 1.28 30.29
CA ALA A 338 -15.44 2.42 29.54
C ALA A 338 -14.95 2.01 28.14
N PHE A 339 -14.46 0.79 27.97
CA PHE A 339 -13.77 0.37 26.74
C PHE A 339 -14.42 -0.79 25.98
N GLY A 340 -15.48 -1.41 26.51
CA GLY A 340 -16.19 -2.53 25.90
C GLY A 340 -15.46 -3.85 26.05
#